data_AF-A0A8C2FII9-F1
#
_entry.id   AF-A0A8C2FII9-F1
#
_cell.length_a   1.000
_cell.length_b   1.000
_cell.length_c   1.000
_cell.angle_alpha   90.00
_cell.angle_beta   90.00
_cell.angle_gamma   90.00
#
_symmetry.space_group_name_H-M   'P 1'
#
loop_
_entity.id
_entity.type
_entity.pdbx_description
1 polymer ?
#
loop_
_entity_poly.entity_id
_entity_poly.type
_entity_poly.pdbx_seq_one_letter_code
_entity_poly.pdbx_strand_id
1 'polypeptide(L)'
;KRVESDNDSTHVEEDEDGPHFEPIVPLPDKVDVKTGEEEEEEMFCKRAKLFRFDAETKEWKERGIGSIKILKHKTSGKVRLLMRREQVLKICANHYITADMVLKPNAGSDKSWVWYAMDYADEMPKTEQLAIRFKTADEAALFKVKFEEAQKFLSESPQDQQIEKESKPPQPQVSSKEVDLKTLFSKKAGEWDCDVCCVRN
;
A
#
# COMPACT_ATOMS: atom_id res chain seq x y z
N LYS A 1 34.38 -74.03 3.46
CA LYS A 1 34.20 -73.63 2.05
C LYS A 1 33.26 -72.42 2.07
N ARG A 2 33.81 -71.25 1.78
CA ARG A 2 33.17 -69.92 1.75
C ARG A 2 32.19 -69.85 0.59
N VAL A 3 31.00 -69.28 0.79
CA VAL A 3 30.23 -68.62 -0.26
C VAL A 3 29.59 -67.39 0.40
N GLU A 4 30.25 -66.26 0.20
CA GLU A 4 29.59 -64.95 0.21
C GLU A 4 28.65 -64.93 -1.00
N SER A 5 27.42 -64.46 -0.82
CA SER A 5 26.55 -64.09 -1.94
C SER A 5 26.27 -62.61 -1.80
N ASP A 6 26.78 -61.88 -2.79
CA ASP A 6 26.76 -60.43 -2.94
C ASP A 6 25.37 -59.82 -2.76
N ASN A 7 25.32 -58.83 -1.87
CA ASN A 7 24.30 -57.79 -1.86
C ASN A 7 24.73 -56.75 -2.90
N ASP A 8 24.54 -57.07 -4.18
CA ASP A 8 24.80 -56.15 -5.29
C ASP A 8 23.55 -55.33 -5.61
N SER A 9 23.79 -54.04 -5.69
CA SER A 9 22.86 -52.93 -5.84
C SER A 9 22.34 -52.80 -7.26
N THR A 10 21.01 -52.77 -7.45
CA THR A 10 20.37 -51.98 -8.51
C THR A 10 18.94 -51.65 -8.12
N HIS A 11 18.77 -50.69 -7.20
CA HIS A 11 17.52 -49.91 -7.18
C HIS A 11 17.74 -48.78 -8.18
N VAL A 12 17.40 -49.06 -9.44
CA VAL A 12 17.30 -48.03 -10.47
C VAL A 12 15.98 -47.32 -10.16
N GLU A 13 16.05 -46.20 -9.44
CA GLU A 13 14.99 -45.19 -9.55
C GLU A 13 15.02 -44.75 -11.01
N GLU A 14 14.20 -45.37 -11.85
CA GLU A 14 13.78 -44.76 -13.10
C GLU A 14 12.89 -43.58 -12.71
N ASP A 15 13.52 -42.51 -12.24
CA ASP A 15 12.95 -41.18 -12.23
C ASP A 15 12.74 -40.81 -13.70
N GLU A 16 11.58 -41.18 -14.25
CA GLU A 16 11.07 -40.61 -15.49
C GLU A 16 10.90 -39.10 -15.26
N ASP A 17 11.99 -38.35 -15.43
CA ASP A 17 11.93 -36.93 -15.75
C ASP A 17 10.87 -36.81 -16.84
N GLY A 18 9.73 -36.21 -16.47
CA GLY A 18 8.61 -36.03 -17.39
C GLY A 18 9.05 -35.37 -18.70
N PRO A 19 8.18 -35.30 -19.71
CA PRO A 19 8.56 -34.83 -21.04
C PRO A 19 9.37 -33.53 -20.98
N HIS A 20 10.57 -33.55 -21.57
CA HIS A 20 11.43 -32.38 -21.67
C HIS A 20 10.91 -31.44 -22.75
N PHE A 21 10.84 -30.14 -22.45
CA PHE A 21 10.39 -29.11 -23.37
C PHE A 21 11.51 -28.09 -23.60
N GLU A 22 11.83 -27.81 -24.86
CA GLU A 22 12.75 -26.73 -25.21
C GLU A 22 12.11 -25.36 -24.91
N PRO A 23 12.85 -24.42 -24.28
CA PRO A 23 12.34 -23.08 -24.03
C PRO A 23 12.01 -22.33 -25.34
N ILE A 24 10.75 -21.92 -25.48
CA ILE A 24 10.31 -21.09 -26.63
C ILE A 24 10.89 -19.66 -26.53
N VAL A 25 11.20 -19.22 -25.31
CA VAL A 25 11.75 -17.89 -25.04
C VAL A 25 13.05 -18.02 -24.24
N PRO A 26 14.09 -17.22 -24.55
CA PRO A 26 15.28 -17.15 -23.73
C PRO A 26 14.91 -16.82 -22.29
N LEU A 27 15.48 -17.57 -21.35
CA LEU A 27 15.28 -17.30 -19.93
C LEU A 27 15.88 -15.91 -19.64
N PRO A 28 15.09 -14.94 -19.13
CA PRO A 28 15.61 -13.63 -18.77
C PRO A 28 16.66 -13.75 -17.66
N ASP A 29 17.54 -12.77 -17.57
CA ASP A 29 18.50 -12.68 -16.48
C ASP A 29 17.80 -12.64 -15.12
N LYS A 30 18.43 -13.24 -14.11
CA LYS A 30 17.93 -13.19 -12.74
C LYS A 30 18.01 -11.74 -12.25
N VAL A 31 16.84 -11.14 -12.03
CA VAL A 31 16.73 -9.78 -11.48
C VAL A 31 16.71 -9.81 -9.95
N ASP A 32 17.28 -8.78 -9.34
CA ASP A 32 17.13 -8.53 -7.91
C ASP A 32 15.68 -8.13 -7.62
N VAL A 33 14.99 -8.98 -6.86
CA VAL A 33 13.58 -8.77 -6.52
C VAL A 33 13.47 -7.74 -5.40
N LYS A 34 12.89 -6.58 -5.71
CA LYS A 34 12.49 -5.57 -4.71
C LYS A 34 11.03 -5.75 -4.35
N THR A 35 10.72 -5.71 -3.06
CA THR A 35 9.35 -5.85 -2.55
C THR A 35 8.60 -4.53 -2.56
N GLY A 36 9.34 -3.40 -2.56
CA GLY A 36 8.79 -2.06 -2.41
C GLY A 36 8.38 -1.75 -0.97
N GLU A 37 8.94 -2.48 0.00
CA GLU A 37 8.68 -2.38 1.45
C GLU A 37 9.98 -2.04 2.24
N GLU A 38 11.10 -1.79 1.56
CA GLU A 38 12.44 -1.68 2.17
C GLU A 38 12.61 -0.41 3.04
N GLU A 39 11.90 0.66 2.68
CA GLU A 39 11.95 1.97 3.36
C GLU A 39 10.90 2.09 4.48
N GLU A 40 10.25 0.98 4.85
CA GLU A 40 9.17 0.96 5.81
C GLU A 40 9.51 0.11 7.04
N GLU A 41 8.88 0.45 8.15
CA GLU A 41 8.92 -0.29 9.41
C GLU A 41 7.58 -0.98 9.64
N GLU A 42 7.63 -2.25 10.00
CA GLU A 42 6.45 -3.07 10.28
C GLU A 42 5.94 -2.82 11.71
N MET A 43 4.78 -2.18 11.84
CA MET A 43 4.14 -1.92 13.14
C MET A 43 3.18 -3.03 13.57
N PHE A 44 2.69 -3.82 12.61
CA PHE A 44 1.80 -4.94 12.81
C PHE A 44 1.93 -5.92 11.65
N CYS A 45 1.95 -7.23 11.95
CA CYS A 45 1.85 -8.28 10.95
C CYS A 45 1.17 -9.51 11.54
N LYS A 46 0.01 -9.87 10.98
CA LYS A 46 -0.72 -11.08 11.34
C LYS A 46 -1.41 -11.67 10.13
N ARG A 47 -1.67 -12.96 10.18
CA ARG A 47 -2.45 -13.65 9.16
C ARG A 47 -3.94 -13.30 9.31
N ALA A 48 -4.59 -12.99 8.20
CA ALA A 48 -6.02 -12.67 8.17
C ALA A 48 -6.67 -13.10 6.85
N LYS A 49 -8.00 -13.10 6.83
CA LYS A 49 -8.80 -13.20 5.62
C LYS A 49 -9.47 -11.86 5.34
N LEU A 50 -9.28 -11.34 4.13
CA LEU A 50 -9.85 -10.08 3.67
C LEU A 50 -11.01 -10.34 2.71
N PHE A 51 -12.05 -9.53 2.86
CA PHE A 51 -13.25 -9.53 2.03
C PHE A 51 -13.48 -8.13 1.47
N ARG A 52 -14.06 -8.06 0.28
CA ARG A 52 -14.57 -6.86 -0.35
C ARG A 52 -16.09 -6.97 -0.46
N PHE A 53 -16.80 -5.91 -0.11
CA PHE A 53 -18.24 -5.84 -0.38
C PHE A 53 -18.48 -5.54 -1.86
N ASP A 54 -19.33 -6.33 -2.50
CA ASP A 54 -19.83 -6.07 -3.84
C ASP A 54 -21.15 -5.31 -3.74
N ALA A 55 -21.18 -4.07 -4.24
CA ALA A 55 -22.36 -3.22 -4.16
C ALA A 55 -23.48 -3.66 -5.13
N GLU A 56 -23.15 -4.36 -6.22
CA GLU A 56 -24.12 -4.82 -7.21
C GLU A 56 -24.89 -6.04 -6.67
N THR A 57 -24.15 -7.05 -6.20
CA THR A 57 -24.76 -8.27 -5.65
C THR A 57 -25.10 -8.18 -4.16
N LYS A 58 -24.68 -7.10 -3.49
CA LYS A 58 -24.88 -6.84 -2.05
C LYS A 58 -24.33 -7.97 -1.16
N GLU A 59 -23.16 -8.50 -1.52
CA GLU A 59 -22.55 -9.63 -0.82
C GLU A 59 -21.06 -9.40 -0.51
N TRP A 60 -20.54 -10.14 0.47
CA TRP A 60 -19.12 -10.14 0.78
C TRP A 60 -18.39 -11.18 -0.08
N LYS A 61 -17.45 -10.73 -0.91
CA LYS A 61 -16.58 -11.59 -1.72
C LYS A 61 -15.20 -11.70 -1.07
N GLU A 62 -14.63 -12.91 -1.05
CA GLU A 62 -13.26 -13.09 -0.58
C GLU A 62 -12.28 -12.37 -1.51
N ARG A 63 -11.42 -11.52 -0.93
CA ARG A 63 -10.41 -10.76 -1.68
C ARG A 63 -9.02 -11.39 -1.56
N GLY A 64 -8.70 -11.97 -0.40
CA GLY A 64 -7.44 -12.67 -0.20
C GLY A 64 -7.25 -13.22 1.20
N ILE A 65 -6.34 -14.18 1.32
CA ILE A 65 -5.87 -14.74 2.59
C ILE A 65 -4.35 -14.61 2.63
N GLY A 66 -3.82 -14.06 3.72
CA GLY A 66 -2.39 -13.93 3.94
C GLY A 66 -2.06 -12.98 5.07
N SER A 67 -0.81 -12.50 5.09
CA SER A 67 -0.34 -11.57 6.12
C SER A 67 -0.75 -10.14 5.78
N ILE A 68 -1.56 -9.56 6.66
CA ILE A 68 -1.87 -8.13 6.66
C ILE A 68 -0.78 -7.40 7.44
N LYS A 69 -0.24 -6.33 6.86
CA LYS A 69 0.79 -5.48 7.47
C LYS A 69 0.31 -4.06 7.63
N ILE A 70 0.71 -3.42 8.73
CA ILE A 70 0.68 -1.96 8.88
C ILE A 70 2.12 -1.48 8.81
N LEU A 71 2.44 -0.68 7.80
CA LEU A 71 3.78 -0.27 7.45
C LEU A 71 3.92 1.25 7.58
N LYS A 72 4.93 1.72 8.31
CA LYS A 72 5.24 3.14 8.46
C LYS A 72 6.50 3.47 7.67
N HIS A 73 6.41 4.43 6.77
CA HIS A 73 7.57 4.90 6.01
C HIS A 73 8.55 5.65 6.91
N LYS A 74 9.83 5.24 6.89
CA LYS A 74 10.87 5.72 7.81
C LYS A 74 11.09 7.23 7.73
N THR A 75 11.05 7.80 6.51
CA THR A 75 11.36 9.22 6.29
C THR A 75 10.13 10.11 6.25
N SER A 76 9.04 9.64 5.65
CA SER A 76 7.83 10.48 5.44
C SER A 76 6.81 10.34 6.56
N GLY A 77 6.96 9.33 7.42
CA GLY A 77 6.01 9.04 8.49
C GLY A 77 4.65 8.52 8.02
N LYS A 78 4.39 8.47 6.70
CA LYS A 78 3.14 7.96 6.14
C LYS A 78 2.95 6.49 6.51
N VAL A 79 1.73 6.13 6.89
CA VAL A 79 1.39 4.76 7.27
C VAL A 79 0.43 4.17 6.23
N ARG A 80 0.74 2.97 5.75
CA ARG A 80 -0.14 2.21 4.86
C ARG A 80 -0.45 0.83 5.39
N LEU A 81 -1.55 0.29 4.90
CA LEU A 81 -1.97 -1.07 5.07
C LEU A 81 -1.67 -1.83 3.78
N LEU A 82 -0.93 -2.93 3.90
CA LEU A 82 -0.50 -3.77 2.78
C LEU A 82 -0.82 -5.23 3.08
N MET A 83 -1.41 -5.94 2.13
CA MET A 83 -1.69 -7.38 2.26
C MET A 83 -1.36 -8.10 0.96
N ARG A 84 -0.68 -9.25 1.08
CA ARG A 84 -0.41 -10.15 -0.04
C ARG A 84 -1.07 -11.50 0.20
N ARG A 85 -1.55 -12.12 -0.87
CA ARG A 85 -2.09 -13.47 -0.86
C ARG A 85 -0.98 -14.49 -0.65
N GLU A 86 -1.22 -15.50 0.18
CA GLU A 86 -0.34 -16.66 0.31
C GLU A 86 -0.19 -17.37 -1.05
N GLN A 87 0.95 -18.05 -1.25
CA GLN A 87 1.34 -18.77 -2.47
C GLN A 87 1.58 -17.88 -3.71
N VAL A 88 0.62 -17.05 -4.10
CA VAL A 88 0.70 -16.21 -5.32
C VAL A 88 1.38 -14.86 -5.07
N LEU A 89 1.50 -14.42 -3.82
CA LEU A 89 2.16 -13.17 -3.38
C LEU A 89 1.63 -11.87 -4.00
N LYS A 90 0.54 -11.94 -4.77
CA LYS A 90 -0.18 -10.80 -5.32
C LYS A 90 -0.80 -9.97 -4.21
N ILE A 91 -0.69 -8.65 -4.36
CA ILE A 91 -1.31 -7.68 -3.46
C ILE A 91 -2.84 -7.83 -3.51
N CYS A 92 -3.49 -7.75 -2.35
CA CYS A 92 -4.95 -7.79 -2.22
C CYS A 92 -5.52 -6.67 -1.35
N ALA A 93 -4.66 -5.87 -0.70
CA ALA A 93 -4.95 -4.55 -0.15
C ALA A 93 -3.69 -3.70 -0.18
N ASN A 94 -3.80 -2.44 -0.56
CA ASN A 94 -2.74 -1.45 -0.55
C ASN A 94 -3.36 -0.05 -0.48
N HIS A 95 -3.44 0.53 0.72
CA HIS A 95 -3.95 1.89 0.91
C HIS A 95 -3.31 2.56 2.11
N TYR A 96 -3.21 3.88 2.08
CA TYR A 96 -2.82 4.65 3.26
C TYR A 96 -3.90 4.59 4.33
N ILE A 97 -3.47 4.54 5.60
CA ILE A 97 -4.37 4.78 6.72
C ILE A 97 -4.55 6.30 6.81
N THR A 98 -5.79 6.76 6.92
CA THR A 98 -6.13 8.18 7.08
C THR A 98 -6.87 8.40 8.41
N ALA A 99 -6.83 9.63 8.93
CA ALA A 99 -7.40 9.95 10.25
C ALA A 99 -8.94 9.80 10.31
N ASP A 100 -9.61 9.86 9.17
CA ASP A 100 -11.07 9.74 9.01
C ASP A 100 -11.56 8.28 8.86
N MET A 101 -10.66 7.31 8.68
CA MET A 101 -11.03 5.90 8.63
C MET A 101 -11.56 5.42 9.99
N VAL A 102 -12.63 4.63 9.98
CA VAL A 102 -13.22 4.08 11.22
C VAL A 102 -13.40 2.57 11.07
N LEU A 103 -12.72 1.81 11.94
CA LEU A 103 -12.95 0.37 12.07
C LEU A 103 -14.26 0.11 12.83
N LYS A 104 -15.27 -0.39 12.13
CA LYS A 104 -16.55 -0.80 12.71
C LYS A 104 -16.57 -2.31 12.97
N PRO A 105 -17.08 -2.78 14.12
CA PRO A 105 -17.23 -4.21 14.35
C PRO A 105 -18.24 -4.78 13.34
N ASN A 106 -17.97 -5.99 12.83
CA ASN A 106 -18.96 -6.70 12.02
C ASN A 106 -19.98 -7.38 12.94
N ALA A 107 -21.28 -7.20 12.68
CA ALA A 107 -22.34 -7.70 13.57
C ALA A 107 -22.16 -9.21 13.84
N GLY A 108 -22.08 -9.59 15.13
CA GLY A 108 -21.92 -10.98 15.56
C GLY A 108 -20.51 -11.57 15.46
N SER A 109 -19.47 -10.76 15.19
CA SER A 109 -18.07 -11.22 15.22
C SER A 109 -17.16 -10.28 16.00
N ASP A 110 -16.52 -10.80 17.03
CA ASP A 110 -15.44 -10.17 17.81
C ASP A 110 -14.06 -10.25 17.12
N LYS A 111 -13.97 -10.97 16.01
CA LYS A 111 -12.72 -11.22 15.25
C LYS A 111 -12.64 -10.44 13.94
N SER A 112 -13.61 -9.55 13.68
CA SER A 112 -13.77 -8.92 12.38
C SER A 112 -14.01 -7.42 12.45
N TRP A 113 -13.38 -6.68 11.54
CA TRP A 113 -13.55 -5.23 11.38
C TRP A 113 -13.95 -4.89 9.95
N VAL A 114 -14.72 -3.80 9.79
CA VAL A 114 -15.19 -3.26 8.51
C VAL A 114 -14.80 -1.79 8.41
N TRP A 115 -14.28 -1.37 7.25
CA TRP A 115 -13.94 0.02 6.95
C TRP A 115 -14.05 0.33 5.46
N TYR A 116 -13.89 1.60 5.12
CA TYR A 116 -13.80 2.07 3.73
C TYR A 116 -12.39 2.57 3.45
N ALA A 117 -11.88 2.31 2.25
CA ALA A 117 -10.59 2.80 1.81
C ALA A 117 -10.56 3.07 0.30
N MET A 118 -9.69 3.99 -0.10
CA MET A 118 -9.28 4.13 -1.50
C MET A 118 -8.09 3.17 -1.74
N ASP A 119 -8.40 1.96 -2.18
CA ASP A 119 -7.45 0.86 -2.33
C ASP A 119 -6.76 0.84 -3.71
N TYR A 120 -5.50 0.43 -3.72
CA TYR A 120 -4.63 0.38 -4.89
C TYR A 120 -4.07 -1.03 -5.16
N ALA A 121 -4.72 -2.10 -4.69
CA ALA A 121 -4.24 -3.47 -4.89
C ALA A 121 -4.22 -3.91 -6.36
N ASP A 122 -5.09 -3.33 -7.20
CA ASP A 122 -5.17 -3.62 -8.64
C ASP A 122 -4.46 -2.56 -9.50
N GLU A 123 -3.51 -1.82 -8.92
CA GLU A 123 -2.76 -0.72 -9.57
C GLU A 123 -3.63 0.44 -10.10
N MET A 124 -4.87 0.51 -9.61
CA MET A 124 -5.84 1.57 -9.87
C MET A 124 -6.57 1.94 -8.58
N PRO A 125 -6.77 3.23 -8.28
CA PRO A 125 -7.47 3.64 -7.08
C PRO A 125 -8.95 3.25 -7.17
N LYS A 126 -9.43 2.47 -6.20
CA LYS A 126 -10.83 2.04 -6.11
C LYS A 126 -11.34 2.26 -4.69
N THR A 127 -12.48 2.93 -4.56
CA THR A 127 -13.17 3.04 -3.27
C THR A 127 -13.82 1.71 -2.95
N GLU A 128 -13.33 1.03 -1.92
CA GLU A 128 -13.81 -0.29 -1.50
C GLU A 128 -14.27 -0.26 -0.05
N GLN A 129 -15.35 -0.99 0.24
CA GLN A 129 -15.70 -1.39 1.60
C GLN A 129 -15.05 -2.73 1.89
N LEU A 130 -14.14 -2.75 2.86
CA LEU A 130 -13.33 -3.90 3.21
C LEU A 130 -13.79 -4.46 4.55
N ALA A 131 -13.72 -5.79 4.68
CA ALA A 131 -13.84 -6.47 5.95
C ALA A 131 -12.66 -7.41 6.14
N ILE A 132 -12.09 -7.43 7.34
CA ILE A 132 -11.00 -8.34 7.71
C ILE A 132 -11.46 -9.24 8.83
N ARG A 133 -11.06 -10.51 8.79
CA ARG A 133 -11.30 -11.50 9.84
C ARG A 133 -9.99 -12.14 10.27
N PHE A 134 -9.73 -12.11 11.58
CA PHE A 134 -8.59 -12.76 12.22
C PHE A 134 -8.97 -14.14 12.77
N LYS A 135 -7.96 -14.94 13.11
CA LYS A 135 -8.18 -16.28 13.69
C LYS A 135 -8.71 -16.17 15.12
N THR A 136 -8.16 -15.23 15.88
CA THR A 136 -8.48 -15.00 17.30
C THR A 136 -9.03 -13.59 17.53
N ALA A 137 -9.79 -13.40 18.62
CA ALA A 137 -10.29 -12.08 19.02
C ALA A 137 -9.13 -11.17 19.47
N ASP A 138 -8.10 -11.73 20.10
CA ASP A 138 -6.91 -10.99 20.54
C ASP A 138 -6.14 -10.37 19.37
N GLU A 139 -5.97 -11.12 18.27
CA GLU A 139 -5.35 -10.59 17.04
C GLU A 139 -6.19 -9.47 16.43
N ALA A 140 -7.52 -9.59 16.45
CA ALA A 140 -8.41 -8.54 15.96
C ALA A 140 -8.35 -7.29 16.84
N ALA A 141 -8.31 -7.45 18.17
CA ALA A 141 -8.16 -6.34 19.10
C ALA A 141 -6.80 -5.64 18.92
N LEU A 142 -5.72 -6.42 18.79
CA LEU A 142 -4.37 -5.89 18.54
C LEU A 142 -4.31 -5.12 17.21
N PHE A 143 -4.95 -5.65 16.15
CA PHE A 143 -5.04 -4.94 14.88
C PHE A 143 -5.71 -3.58 15.04
N LYS A 144 -6.85 -3.52 15.74
CA LYS A 144 -7.55 -2.26 15.99
C LYS A 144 -6.68 -1.27 16.77
N VAL A 145 -6.02 -1.71 17.84
CA VAL A 145 -5.12 -0.86 18.62
C VAL A 145 -3.99 -0.31 17.75
N LYS A 146 -3.34 -1.14 16.93
CA LYS A 146 -2.26 -0.72 16.03
C LYS A 146 -2.74 0.18 14.90
N PHE A 147 -3.97 -0.03 14.41
CA PHE A 147 -4.58 0.84 13.41
C PHE A 147 -4.88 2.23 13.99
N GLU A 148 -5.45 2.31 15.19
CA GLU A 148 -5.73 3.59 15.85
C GLU A 148 -4.43 4.30 16.32
N GLU A 149 -3.40 3.55 16.71
CA GLU A 149 -2.05 4.07 16.96
C GLU A 149 -1.46 4.70 15.68
N ALA A 150 -1.60 4.02 14.53
CA ALA A 150 -1.19 4.56 13.24
C ALA A 150 -1.88 5.88 12.90
N GLN A 151 -3.17 6.02 13.20
CA GLN A 151 -3.92 7.25 12.95
C GLN A 151 -3.42 8.43 13.79
N LYS A 152 -2.95 8.19 15.01
CA LYS A 152 -2.42 9.25 15.89
C LYS A 152 -1.12 9.86 15.34
N PHE A 153 -0.25 9.05 14.73
CA PHE A 153 0.97 9.58 14.09
C PHE A 153 0.68 10.58 12.97
N LEU A 154 -0.49 10.49 12.34
CA LEU A 154 -0.92 11.43 11.30
C LEU A 154 -1.36 12.77 11.89
N SER A 155 -1.94 12.78 13.10
CA SER A 155 -2.38 14.00 13.77
C SER A 155 -1.25 14.79 14.44
N GLU A 156 -0.15 14.12 14.79
CA GLU A 156 0.98 14.73 15.50
C GLU A 156 2.07 15.28 14.57
N SER A 157 1.95 15.04 13.25
CA SER A 157 2.91 15.53 12.25
C SER A 157 2.42 16.84 11.61
N PRO A 158 3.10 17.98 11.81
CA PRO A 158 2.86 19.18 11.01
C PRO A 158 3.27 18.89 9.57
N GLN A 159 2.35 19.08 8.62
CA GLN A 159 2.68 19.04 7.20
C GLN A 159 3.55 20.26 6.82
N ASP A 160 4.36 20.06 5.77
CA ASP A 160 5.18 21.04 5.02
C ASP A 160 6.63 21.27 5.45
N GLN A 161 7.54 20.52 4.78
CA GLN A 161 8.92 20.84 4.37
C GLN A 161 9.53 19.53 3.79
N GLN A 162 10.01 19.36 2.56
CA GLN A 162 10.53 20.23 1.51
C GLN A 162 10.38 19.53 0.14
N ILE A 163 9.78 20.19 -0.84
CA ILE A 163 10.23 20.10 -2.24
C ILE A 163 11.23 21.25 -2.40
N GLU A 164 12.33 21.03 -3.14
CA GLU A 164 13.36 21.98 -3.60
C GLU A 164 14.66 22.15 -2.77
N LYS A 165 15.71 21.48 -3.25
CA LYS A 165 17.05 22.05 -3.51
C LYS A 165 17.39 21.60 -4.94
N GLU A 166 17.82 22.42 -5.89
CA GLU A 166 18.91 23.40 -5.81
C GLU A 166 18.94 24.28 -7.07
N SER A 167 18.93 25.62 -6.92
CA SER A 167 19.92 26.55 -7.50
C SER A 167 19.47 28.01 -7.32
N LYS A 168 20.32 28.82 -6.66
CA LYS A 168 20.23 30.28 -6.50
C LYS A 168 21.30 30.91 -7.40
N PRO A 169 21.16 32.17 -7.89
CA PRO A 169 21.53 33.36 -7.09
C PRO A 169 20.78 34.67 -7.51
N PRO A 170 21.19 35.89 -7.09
CA PRO A 170 21.22 36.50 -5.75
C PRO A 170 20.24 37.71 -5.61
N GLN A 171 20.00 38.17 -4.37
CA GLN A 171 19.14 39.33 -4.02
C GLN A 171 19.80 40.70 -4.31
N PRO A 172 18.99 41.78 -4.36
CA PRO A 172 19.26 42.89 -3.45
C PRO A 172 18.02 43.37 -2.64
N GLN A 173 18.33 43.96 -1.47
CA GLN A 173 17.44 44.52 -0.44
C GLN A 173 16.63 45.72 -0.95
N VAL A 174 15.43 46.02 -0.41
CA VAL A 174 15.12 47.03 0.64
C VAL A 174 13.59 47.16 0.85
N SER A 175 13.19 47.40 2.10
CA SER A 175 12.04 48.20 2.57
C SER A 175 10.65 47.57 2.67
N SER A 176 10.25 47.38 3.93
CA SER A 176 8.90 47.15 4.44
C SER A 176 7.85 48.14 3.91
N LYS A 177 6.81 47.62 3.25
CA LYS A 177 5.41 48.08 3.34
C LYS A 177 4.50 46.87 3.09
N GLU A 178 3.62 46.56 4.03
CA GLU A 178 2.52 45.62 3.80
C GLU A 178 1.67 46.12 2.64
N VAL A 179 1.60 45.35 1.56
CA VAL A 179 0.69 45.58 0.45
C VAL A 179 -0.38 44.49 0.49
N ASP A 180 -1.61 44.92 0.75
CA ASP A 180 -2.81 44.09 0.79
C ASP A 180 -2.95 43.30 -0.52
N LEU A 181 -3.02 41.96 -0.41
CA LEU A 181 -3.09 41.00 -1.52
C LEU A 181 -4.22 41.34 -2.50
N LYS A 182 -5.30 41.94 -2.02
CA LYS A 182 -6.46 42.34 -2.84
C LYS A 182 -6.12 43.46 -3.83
N THR A 183 -5.12 44.28 -3.51
CA THR A 183 -4.68 45.41 -4.33
C THR A 183 -3.78 44.95 -5.48
N LEU A 184 -3.07 43.81 -5.34
CA LEU A 184 -2.20 43.24 -6.38
C LEU A 184 -2.98 42.58 -7.53
N PHE A 185 -4.20 42.10 -7.28
CA PHE A 185 -5.03 41.42 -8.29
C PHE A 185 -6.16 42.28 -8.86
N SER A 186 -6.28 43.53 -8.42
CA SER A 186 -7.30 44.46 -8.93
C SER A 186 -6.86 45.08 -10.26
N LYS A 187 -7.78 45.18 -11.23
CA LYS A 187 -7.53 45.80 -12.54
C LYS A 187 -7.18 47.27 -12.38
N LYS A 188 -6.12 47.73 -13.07
CA LYS A 188 -5.84 49.17 -13.15
C LYS A 188 -6.82 49.84 -14.11
N ALA A 189 -7.01 51.15 -13.97
CA ALA A 189 -7.88 51.91 -14.87
C ALA A 189 -7.34 51.84 -16.30
N GLY A 190 -8.10 51.20 -17.20
CA GLY A 190 -7.71 50.96 -18.60
C GLY A 190 -7.34 49.51 -18.92
N GLU A 191 -7.18 48.64 -17.92
CA GLU A 191 -6.98 47.20 -18.11
C GLU A 191 -8.33 46.49 -18.26
N TRP A 192 -8.42 45.57 -19.20
CA TRP A 192 -9.57 44.70 -19.42
C TRP A 192 -9.08 43.26 -19.59
N ASP A 193 -9.93 42.30 -19.20
CA ASP A 193 -9.63 40.88 -19.40
C ASP A 193 -10.44 40.42 -20.61
N CYS A 194 -9.83 39.62 -21.48
CA CYS A 194 -10.53 39.00 -22.60
C CYS A 194 -11.41 37.86 -22.09
N ASP A 195 -12.73 37.93 -22.30
CA ASP A 195 -13.69 36.93 -21.80
C ASP A 195 -13.57 35.55 -22.49
N VAL A 196 -12.76 35.43 -23.54
CA VAL A 196 -12.57 34.18 -24.28
C VAL A 196 -11.27 33.47 -23.90
N CYS A 197 -10.19 34.21 -23.64
CA CYS A 197 -8.87 33.63 -23.36
C CYS A 197 -8.30 34.00 -21.98
N CYS A 198 -9.02 34.77 -21.17
CA CYS A 198 -8.63 35.21 -19.83
C CYS A 198 -7.27 35.95 -19.78
N VAL A 199 -6.81 36.49 -20.90
CA VAL A 199 -5.60 37.31 -21.00
C VAL A 199 -5.94 38.76 -20.66
N ARG A 200 -5.07 39.41 -19.89
CA ARG A 200 -5.16 40.83 -19.51
C ARG A 200 -4.28 41.67 -20.44
N ASN A 201 -4.82 42.78 -20.96
CA ASN A 201 -4.10 43.80 -21.73
C ASN A 201 -3.23 44.69 -20.84
#